data_AF-A0A961FKX2-F1
#
_entry.id   AF-A0A961FKX2-F1
#
_cell.length_a   1.000
_cell.length_b   1.000
_cell.length_c   1.000
_cell.angle_alpha   90.00
_cell.angle_beta   90.00
_cell.angle_gamma   90.00
#
_symmetry.space_group_name_H-M   'P 1'
#
loop_
_entity.id
_entity.type
_entity.pdbx_description
1 polymer ?
#
loop_
_entity_poly.entity_id
_entity_poly.type
_entity_poly.pdbx_seq_one_letter_code
_entity_poly.pdbx_strand_id
1 'polypeptide(L)'
;VERWLQPWTGEGRCGEMRWLMCLMGFLTAAVGAEEAVPPKTAQDLFEAGVEAFMEGKMDASLQAFDALVEQEPRALPQLWQRGLALYYAGRFQEGREQFEVHQTVNGQDVENAAWHFLCVTKLEGVETARKGLIPIAGDTRVPMKEIHALYAGRGSEEAVLAAAGENRNHRCYAHLYLGLYYEVLGKTELAREHILKAAVEDSMDHYMGKVAQVHAKLRGWSP
;
A
#
# COMPACT_ATOMS: atom_id res chain seq x y z
N VAL A 1 -22.26 -9.02 43.18
CA VAL A 1 -22.28 -10.24 44.02
C VAL A 1 -20.83 -10.61 44.26
N GLU A 2 -20.19 -9.85 45.15
CA GLU A 2 -18.76 -9.95 45.44
C GLU A 2 -18.57 -10.62 46.79
N ARG A 3 -17.64 -11.57 46.77
CA ARG A 3 -17.34 -12.53 47.82
C ARG A 3 -16.38 -11.87 48.81
N TRP A 4 -16.91 -11.41 49.93
CA TRP A 4 -16.10 -10.90 51.04
C TRP A 4 -15.60 -12.06 51.90
N LEU A 5 -14.28 -12.01 52.14
CA LEU A 5 -13.46 -12.88 52.96
C LEU A 5 -13.81 -12.73 54.45
N GLN A 6 -13.78 -13.84 55.18
CA GLN A 6 -13.81 -13.87 56.65
C GLN A 6 -12.38 -13.87 57.23
N PRO A 7 -12.20 -13.48 58.51
CA PRO A 7 -10.99 -12.85 59.03
C PRO A 7 -10.01 -13.84 59.68
N TRP A 8 -8.75 -13.42 59.80
CA TRP A 8 -7.78 -14.03 60.72
C TRP A 8 -7.59 -13.12 61.93
N THR A 9 -7.79 -13.68 63.12
CA THR A 9 -7.61 -13.09 64.44
C THR A 9 -6.20 -13.38 64.95
N GLY A 10 -5.52 -12.37 65.48
CA GLY A 10 -4.27 -12.56 66.23
C GLY A 10 -3.78 -11.25 66.82
N GLU A 11 -4.13 -11.03 68.09
CA GLU A 11 -3.53 -10.05 69.01
C GLU A 11 -2.00 -10.06 68.90
N GLY A 12 -1.26 -8.95 68.89
CA GLY A 12 -1.35 -7.82 69.80
C GLY A 12 -0.06 -7.77 70.61
N ARG A 13 0.74 -6.72 70.44
CA ARG A 13 1.40 -6.01 71.54
C ARG A 13 2.14 -4.76 71.06
N CYS A 14 1.76 -3.67 71.73
CA CYS A 14 2.37 -2.35 71.73
C CYS A 14 3.77 -2.42 72.37
N GLY A 15 4.74 -1.67 71.84
CA GLY A 15 6.10 -1.62 72.38
C GLY A 15 6.97 -0.57 71.68
N GLU A 16 6.94 0.64 72.24
CA GLU A 16 8.03 1.61 72.39
C GLU A 16 8.73 2.25 71.16
N MET A 17 8.67 3.59 71.20
CA MET A 17 9.47 4.56 70.46
C MET A 17 10.96 4.22 70.41
N ARG A 18 11.50 4.18 69.19
CA ARG A 18 12.94 4.38 68.94
C ARG A 18 13.11 5.38 67.81
N TRP A 19 13.49 6.60 68.19
CA TRP A 19 13.95 7.64 67.26
C TRP A 19 15.25 7.16 66.61
N LEU A 20 15.20 6.85 65.33
CA LEU A 20 16.37 6.67 64.47
C LEU A 20 16.19 7.57 63.26
N MET A 21 16.91 8.68 63.27
CA MET A 21 17.12 9.56 62.13
C MET A 21 17.84 8.76 61.03
N CYS A 22 17.09 8.15 60.11
CA CYS A 22 17.65 7.73 58.84
C CYS A 22 17.77 8.96 57.94
N LEU A 23 19.02 9.33 57.67
CA LEU A 23 19.43 10.27 56.62
C LEU A 23 18.60 10.00 55.35
N MET A 24 17.76 10.97 54.97
CA MET A 24 17.18 11.02 53.65
C MET A 24 18.31 11.21 52.64
N GLY A 25 18.81 10.10 52.08
CA GLY A 25 19.56 10.13 50.85
C GLY A 25 18.62 10.66 49.77
N PHE A 26 18.83 11.90 49.33
CA PHE A 26 18.31 12.36 48.05
C PHE A 26 19.01 11.55 46.96
N LEU A 27 18.45 10.39 46.62
CA LEU A 27 18.69 9.77 45.32
C LEU A 27 18.01 10.70 44.31
N THR A 28 18.76 11.63 43.73
CA THR A 28 18.33 12.29 42.51
C THR A 28 18.32 11.22 41.42
N ALA A 29 17.17 10.57 41.24
CA ALA A 29 16.87 9.87 40.02
C ALA A 29 16.92 10.93 38.91
N ALA A 30 18.02 10.97 38.18
CA ALA A 30 18.07 11.63 36.89
C ALA A 30 17.10 10.84 36.00
N VAL A 31 15.83 11.25 35.99
CA VAL A 31 14.92 10.94 34.90
C VAL A 31 15.58 11.57 33.68
N GLY A 32 16.27 10.75 32.89
CA GLY A 32 16.63 11.13 31.54
C GLY A 32 15.32 11.53 30.88
N ALA A 33 15.22 12.80 30.49
CA ALA A 33 14.15 13.21 29.60
C ALA A 33 14.33 12.36 28.34
N GLU A 34 13.45 11.39 28.13
CA GLU A 34 13.25 10.82 26.80
C GLU A 34 12.91 12.02 25.92
N GLU A 35 13.86 12.42 25.06
CA GLU A 35 13.59 13.45 24.08
C GLU A 35 12.40 12.97 23.26
N ALA A 36 11.26 13.64 23.45
CA ALA A 36 10.05 13.34 22.70
C ALA A 36 10.37 13.53 21.21
N VAL A 37 10.40 12.42 20.47
CA VAL A 37 10.55 12.48 19.01
C VAL A 37 9.41 13.34 18.48
N PRO A 38 9.70 14.40 17.69
CA PRO A 38 8.66 15.27 17.17
C PRO A 38 7.64 14.44 16.37
N PRO A 39 6.34 14.80 16.43
CA PRO A 39 5.33 14.09 15.64
C PRO A 39 5.70 14.19 14.16
N LYS A 40 5.54 13.08 13.43
CA LYS A 40 5.79 13.03 11.99
C LYS A 40 4.93 14.06 11.26
N THR A 41 5.50 14.70 10.25
CA THR A 41 4.74 15.55 9.32
C THR A 41 3.96 14.70 8.31
N ALA A 42 3.00 15.30 7.61
CA ALA A 42 2.31 14.62 6.51
C ALA A 42 3.29 14.15 5.43
N GLN A 43 4.35 14.92 5.15
CA GLN A 43 5.39 14.52 4.20
C GLN A 43 6.16 13.27 4.70
N ASP A 44 6.54 13.24 5.99
CA ASP A 44 7.24 12.09 6.57
C ASP A 44 6.37 10.82 6.53
N LEU A 45 5.06 10.96 6.74
CA LEU A 45 4.10 9.86 6.64
C LEU A 45 3.95 9.38 5.20
N PHE A 46 3.90 10.29 4.23
CA PHE A 46 3.84 9.94 2.82
C PHE A 46 5.08 9.15 2.38
N GLU A 47 6.26 9.65 2.74
CA GLU A 47 7.54 9.01 2.43
C GLU A 47 7.65 7.63 3.08
N ALA A 48 7.27 7.51 4.36
CA ALA A 48 7.23 6.22 5.04
C ALA A 48 6.26 5.22 4.37
N GLY A 49 5.11 5.70 3.89
CA GLY A 49 4.14 4.88 3.16
C GLY A 49 4.70 4.33 1.84
N VAL A 50 5.38 5.20 1.09
CA VAL A 50 6.05 4.82 -0.17
C VAL A 50 7.22 3.88 0.07
N GLU A 51 8.10 4.17 1.04
CA GLU A 51 9.26 3.33 1.36
C GLU A 51 8.81 1.91 1.77
N ALA A 52 7.85 1.82 2.69
CA ALA A 52 7.32 0.53 3.12
C ALA A 52 6.69 -0.26 1.96
N PHE A 53 6.00 0.42 1.03
CA PHE A 53 5.49 -0.21 -0.18
C PHE A 53 6.62 -0.80 -1.03
N MET A 54 7.68 -0.03 -1.28
CA MET A 54 8.84 -0.46 -2.07
C MET A 54 9.59 -1.64 -1.43
N GLU A 55 9.55 -1.75 -0.11
CA GLU A 55 10.10 -2.90 0.60
C GLU A 55 9.22 -4.15 0.57
N GLY A 56 7.97 -4.04 0.08
CA GLY A 56 6.99 -5.13 0.10
C GLY A 56 6.19 -5.22 1.41
N LYS A 57 6.29 -4.22 2.29
CA LYS A 57 5.64 -4.20 3.62
C LYS A 57 4.29 -3.49 3.54
N MET A 58 3.28 -4.17 2.99
CA MET A 58 1.98 -3.56 2.70
C MET A 58 1.27 -3.02 3.94
N ASP A 59 1.29 -3.75 5.06
CA ASP A 59 0.65 -3.30 6.30
C ASP A 59 1.28 -2.01 6.85
N ALA A 60 2.61 -1.91 6.82
CA ALA A 60 3.33 -0.71 7.25
C ALA A 60 3.08 0.47 6.30
N SER A 61 2.99 0.20 4.99
CA SER A 61 2.63 1.20 3.98
C SER A 61 1.24 1.78 4.24
N LEU A 62 0.26 0.91 4.50
CA LEU A 62 -1.12 1.32 4.79
C LEU A 62 -1.23 2.07 6.11
N GLN A 63 -0.53 1.65 7.17
CA GLN A 63 -0.51 2.38 8.44
C GLN A 63 -0.01 3.82 8.27
N ALA A 64 1.03 4.02 7.47
CA ALA A 64 1.57 5.37 7.22
C ALA A 64 0.61 6.23 6.39
N PHE A 65 0.00 5.68 5.34
CA PHE A 65 -0.99 6.41 4.54
C PHE A 65 -2.29 6.68 5.31
N ASP A 66 -2.76 5.76 6.14
CA ASP A 66 -3.95 5.94 6.96
C ASP A 66 -3.72 7.03 8.02
N ALA A 67 -2.55 7.03 8.69
CA ALA A 67 -2.17 8.12 9.58
C ALA A 67 -2.06 9.48 8.87
N LEU A 68 -1.59 9.50 7.62
CA LEU A 68 -1.57 10.71 6.80
C LEU A 68 -2.98 11.23 6.52
N VAL A 69 -3.92 10.35 6.19
CA VAL A 69 -5.33 10.71 5.94
C VAL A 69 -6.02 11.18 7.22
N GLU A 70 -5.70 10.59 8.37
CA GLU A 70 -6.20 11.06 9.67
C GLU A 70 -5.74 12.49 9.98
N GLN A 71 -4.47 12.81 9.68
CA GLN A 71 -3.91 14.14 9.87
C GLN A 71 -4.41 15.15 8.82
N GLU A 72 -4.52 14.73 7.56
CA GLU A 72 -4.90 15.56 6.42
C GLU A 72 -5.95 14.86 5.53
N PRO A 73 -7.24 14.88 5.91
CA PRO A 73 -8.28 14.16 5.16
C PRO A 73 -8.41 14.59 3.68
N ARG A 74 -8.01 15.81 3.36
CA ARG A 74 -8.02 16.35 1.99
C ARG A 74 -6.95 15.74 1.08
N ALA A 75 -5.95 15.07 1.64
CA ALA A 75 -4.92 14.38 0.86
C ALA A 75 -5.44 13.09 0.23
N LEU A 76 -6.51 12.49 0.77
CA LEU A 76 -7.02 11.18 0.35
C LEU A 76 -7.17 11.02 -1.17
N PRO A 77 -7.75 11.97 -1.93
CA PRO A 77 -7.86 11.81 -3.38
C PRO A 77 -6.52 11.83 -4.12
N GLN A 78 -5.42 12.29 -3.51
CA GLN A 78 -4.10 12.33 -4.15
C GLN A 78 -3.28 11.05 -3.90
N LEU A 79 -3.72 10.19 -2.98
CA LEU A 79 -2.97 9.01 -2.51
C LEU A 79 -3.25 7.76 -3.35
N TRP A 80 -3.02 7.82 -4.66
CA TRP A 80 -3.15 6.63 -5.52
C TRP A 80 -2.19 5.50 -5.11
N GLN A 81 -1.04 5.82 -4.48
CA GLN A 81 -0.10 4.85 -3.92
C GLN A 81 -0.73 3.99 -2.81
N ARG A 82 -1.62 4.59 -2.00
CA ARG A 82 -2.41 3.85 -1.00
C ARG A 82 -3.28 2.79 -1.68
N GLY A 83 -3.85 3.10 -2.84
CA GLY A 83 -4.64 2.16 -3.65
C GLY A 83 -3.82 0.93 -4.08
N LEU A 84 -2.56 1.15 -4.46
CA LEU A 84 -1.64 0.06 -4.78
C LEU A 84 -1.37 -0.83 -3.56
N ALA A 85 -1.07 -0.20 -2.41
CA ALA A 85 -0.85 -0.93 -1.16
C ALA A 85 -2.09 -1.75 -0.74
N LEU A 86 -3.29 -1.20 -0.91
CA LEU A 86 -4.56 -1.89 -0.65
C LEU A 86 -4.74 -3.11 -1.55
N TYR A 87 -4.43 -2.99 -2.84
CA TYR A 87 -4.48 -4.12 -3.77
C TYR A 87 -3.56 -5.26 -3.33
N TYR A 88 -2.29 -4.95 -3.01
CA TYR A 88 -1.33 -5.97 -2.60
C TYR A 88 -1.61 -6.55 -1.20
N ALA A 89 -2.27 -5.81 -0.32
CA ALA A 89 -2.79 -6.29 0.96
C ALA A 89 -4.08 -7.14 0.81
N GLY A 90 -4.63 -7.29 -0.39
CA GLY A 90 -5.89 -8.00 -0.63
C GLY A 90 -7.14 -7.23 -0.18
N ARG A 91 -7.01 -5.96 0.18
CA ARG A 91 -8.11 -5.07 0.59
C ARG A 91 -8.77 -4.44 -0.63
N PHE A 92 -9.27 -5.28 -1.54
CA PHE A 92 -9.71 -4.87 -2.87
C PHE A 92 -10.91 -3.90 -2.87
N GLN A 93 -11.84 -4.04 -1.92
CA GLN A 93 -12.99 -3.13 -1.80
C GLN A 93 -12.53 -1.69 -1.52
N GLU A 94 -11.63 -1.53 -0.55
CA GLU A 94 -11.05 -0.24 -0.23
C GLU A 94 -10.14 0.28 -1.35
N GLY A 95 -9.43 -0.62 -2.04
CA GLY A 95 -8.64 -0.27 -3.22
C GLY A 95 -9.51 0.30 -4.34
N ARG A 96 -10.65 -0.33 -4.63
CA ARG A 96 -11.66 0.17 -5.57
C ARG A 96 -12.09 1.59 -5.18
N GLU A 97 -12.53 1.78 -3.94
CA GLU A 97 -12.98 3.08 -3.41
C GLU A 97 -11.87 4.16 -3.51
N GLN A 98 -10.62 3.79 -3.21
CA GLN A 98 -9.47 4.69 -3.32
C GLN A 98 -9.26 5.20 -4.75
N PHE A 99 -9.38 4.32 -5.76
CA PHE A 99 -9.23 4.71 -7.17
C PHE A 99 -10.46 5.45 -7.71
N GLU A 100 -11.67 5.16 -7.21
CA GLU A 100 -12.87 5.95 -7.49
C GLU A 100 -12.72 7.40 -6.96
N VAL A 101 -12.18 7.57 -5.75
CA VAL A 101 -11.90 8.90 -5.19
C VAL A 101 -10.75 9.59 -5.95
N HIS A 102 -9.67 8.89 -6.29
CA HIS A 102 -8.57 9.47 -7.08
C HIS A 102 -9.00 9.95 -8.47
N GLN A 103 -9.97 9.26 -9.10
CA GLN A 103 -10.53 9.67 -10.38
C GLN A 103 -11.09 11.10 -10.38
N THR A 104 -11.50 11.63 -9.22
CA THR A 104 -12.05 12.99 -9.09
C THR A 104 -11.02 14.09 -9.30
N VAL A 105 -9.73 13.80 -9.13
CA VAL A 105 -8.61 14.76 -9.25
C VAL A 105 -7.69 14.47 -10.43
N ASN A 106 -7.74 13.25 -10.97
CA ASN A 106 -6.97 12.82 -12.13
C ASN A 106 -7.83 11.98 -13.09
N GLY A 107 -8.71 12.67 -13.82
CA GLY A 107 -9.77 12.01 -14.58
C GLY A 107 -9.32 11.30 -15.88
N GLN A 108 -8.05 11.40 -16.28
CA GLN A 108 -7.56 10.88 -17.57
C GLN A 108 -6.42 9.88 -17.43
N ASP A 109 -6.20 9.34 -16.23
CA ASP A 109 -5.12 8.39 -15.99
C ASP A 109 -5.56 6.94 -16.25
N VAL A 110 -4.97 6.30 -17.26
CA VAL A 110 -5.21 4.88 -17.55
C VAL A 110 -4.71 3.98 -16.42
N GLU A 111 -3.68 4.39 -15.68
CA GLU A 111 -3.18 3.59 -14.55
C GLU A 111 -4.25 3.50 -13.46
N ASN A 112 -4.88 4.62 -13.08
CA ASN A 112 -6.02 4.62 -12.17
C ASN A 112 -7.14 3.67 -12.63
N ALA A 113 -7.53 3.77 -13.91
CA ALA A 113 -8.55 2.89 -14.49
C ALA A 113 -8.16 1.41 -14.47
N ALA A 114 -6.89 1.10 -14.74
CA ALA A 114 -6.35 -0.26 -14.70
C ALA A 114 -6.35 -0.81 -13.28
N TRP A 115 -5.84 -0.08 -12.28
CA TRP A 115 -5.81 -0.57 -10.90
C TRP A 115 -7.20 -0.70 -10.28
N HIS A 116 -8.13 0.20 -10.60
CA HIS A 116 -9.55 0.02 -10.29
C HIS A 116 -10.09 -1.28 -10.89
N PHE A 117 -9.83 -1.53 -12.18
CA PHE A 117 -10.24 -2.77 -12.85
C PHE A 117 -9.67 -4.02 -12.17
N LEU A 118 -8.40 -4.00 -11.74
CA LEU A 118 -7.77 -5.12 -11.04
C LEU A 118 -8.50 -5.41 -9.72
N CYS A 119 -8.81 -4.37 -8.93
CA CYS A 119 -9.58 -4.51 -7.69
C CYS A 119 -10.98 -5.11 -7.94
N VAL A 120 -11.73 -4.55 -8.91
CA VAL A 120 -13.07 -5.04 -9.26
C VAL A 120 -13.02 -6.48 -9.78
N THR A 121 -11.99 -6.84 -10.57
CA THR A 121 -11.83 -8.22 -11.06
C THR A 121 -11.63 -9.20 -9.91
N LYS A 122 -10.87 -8.82 -8.88
CA LYS A 122 -10.64 -9.65 -7.69
C LYS A 122 -11.89 -9.80 -6.80
N LEU A 123 -12.80 -8.82 -6.81
CA LEU A 123 -14.05 -8.85 -6.05
C LEU A 123 -15.19 -9.56 -6.79
N GLU A 124 -15.38 -9.21 -8.06
CA GLU A 124 -16.62 -9.45 -8.81
C GLU A 124 -16.40 -10.08 -10.18
N GLY A 125 -15.14 -10.33 -10.57
CA GLY A 125 -14.76 -10.94 -11.83
C GLY A 125 -14.60 -9.98 -13.00
N VAL A 126 -13.95 -10.49 -14.06
CA VAL A 126 -13.50 -9.69 -15.23
C VAL A 126 -14.65 -9.03 -15.98
N GLU A 127 -15.79 -9.71 -16.13
CA GLU A 127 -16.93 -9.18 -16.89
C GLU A 127 -17.57 -7.98 -16.18
N THR A 128 -17.60 -7.99 -14.85
CA THR A 128 -18.04 -6.84 -14.05
C THR A 128 -17.04 -5.69 -14.17
N ALA A 129 -15.74 -6.00 -14.05
CA ALA A 129 -14.68 -5.01 -14.18
C ALA A 129 -14.67 -4.33 -15.57
N ARG A 130 -14.95 -5.08 -16.64
CA ARG A 130 -15.08 -4.54 -18.00
C ARG A 130 -16.24 -3.58 -18.15
N LYS A 131 -17.41 -3.93 -17.61
CA LYS A 131 -18.61 -3.08 -17.64
C LYS A 131 -18.41 -1.79 -16.84
N GLY A 132 -17.70 -1.89 -15.72
CA GLY A 132 -17.35 -0.77 -14.83
C GLY A 132 -16.01 -0.11 -15.14
N LEU A 133 -15.39 -0.39 -16.29
CA LEU A 133 -14.10 0.20 -16.62
C LEU A 133 -14.24 1.71 -16.76
N ILE A 134 -13.42 2.44 -16.00
CA ILE A 134 -13.40 3.90 -16.02
C ILE A 134 -13.06 4.38 -17.45
N PRO A 135 -13.90 5.23 -18.08
CA PRO A 135 -13.65 5.71 -19.42
C PRO A 135 -12.52 6.76 -19.42
N ILE A 136 -11.49 6.51 -20.23
CA ILE A 136 -10.34 7.41 -20.40
C ILE A 136 -10.18 7.74 -21.88
N ALA A 137 -9.96 9.02 -22.20
CA ALA A 137 -9.77 9.48 -23.58
C ALA A 137 -8.49 10.31 -23.79
N GLY A 138 -7.97 10.92 -22.72
CA GLY A 138 -6.92 11.95 -22.79
C GLY A 138 -5.51 11.50 -22.44
N ASP A 139 -5.27 10.24 -22.09
CA ASP A 139 -3.91 9.77 -21.78
C ASP A 139 -3.07 9.65 -23.06
N THR A 140 -2.07 10.52 -23.20
CA THR A 140 -1.19 10.56 -24.37
C THR A 140 0.06 9.70 -24.21
N ARG A 141 0.27 9.09 -23.03
CA ARG A 141 1.42 8.22 -22.78
C ARG A 141 1.29 6.93 -23.57
N VAL A 142 2.41 6.39 -24.02
CA VAL A 142 2.46 5.12 -24.76
C VAL A 142 2.83 3.98 -23.78
N PRO A 143 2.14 2.83 -23.80
CA PRO A 143 1.02 2.42 -24.67
C PRO A 143 -0.35 2.46 -23.95
N MET A 144 -0.67 3.57 -23.26
CA MET A 144 -1.83 3.61 -22.35
C MET A 144 -3.17 3.44 -23.07
N LYS A 145 -3.30 3.97 -24.29
CA LYS A 145 -4.50 3.77 -25.11
C LYS A 145 -4.77 2.30 -25.40
N GLU A 146 -3.73 1.54 -25.75
CA GLU A 146 -3.82 0.13 -26.08
C GLU A 146 -4.06 -0.72 -24.82
N ILE A 147 -3.42 -0.36 -23.70
CA ILE A 147 -3.68 -0.98 -22.39
C ILE A 147 -5.16 -0.81 -22.00
N HIS A 148 -5.70 0.40 -22.12
CA HIS A 148 -7.11 0.66 -21.83
C HIS A 148 -8.05 -0.17 -22.74
N ALA A 149 -7.73 -0.25 -24.03
CA ALA A 149 -8.51 -1.07 -24.97
C ALA A 149 -8.45 -2.57 -24.65
N LEU A 150 -7.28 -3.09 -24.24
CA LEU A 150 -7.11 -4.47 -23.78
C LEU A 150 -8.00 -4.76 -22.56
N TYR A 151 -7.96 -3.89 -21.54
CA TYR A 151 -8.76 -4.04 -20.32
C TYR A 151 -10.26 -3.93 -20.61
N ALA A 152 -10.65 -3.12 -21.61
CA ALA A 152 -12.02 -3.03 -22.12
C ALA A 152 -12.46 -4.28 -22.93
N GLY A 153 -11.59 -5.26 -23.16
CA GLY A 153 -11.91 -6.49 -23.92
C GLY A 153 -11.95 -6.30 -25.44
N ARG A 154 -11.39 -5.20 -25.95
CA ARG A 154 -11.42 -4.78 -27.37
C ARG A 154 -10.04 -4.45 -27.93
N GLY A 155 -9.00 -4.87 -27.23
CA GLY A 155 -7.59 -4.79 -27.61
C GLY A 155 -6.90 -6.15 -27.48
N SER A 156 -5.62 -6.21 -27.80
CA SER A 156 -4.81 -7.43 -27.74
C SER A 156 -3.40 -7.13 -27.21
N GLU A 157 -2.71 -8.18 -26.77
CA GLU A 157 -1.31 -8.07 -26.36
C GLU A 157 -0.42 -7.55 -27.49
N GLU A 158 -0.65 -8.04 -28.71
CA GLU A 158 0.13 -7.64 -29.88
C GLU A 158 -0.01 -6.14 -30.16
N ALA A 159 -1.21 -5.57 -29.99
CA ALA A 159 -1.43 -4.14 -30.14
C ALA A 159 -0.68 -3.32 -29.06
N VAL A 160 -0.71 -3.78 -27.81
CA VAL A 160 0.02 -3.14 -26.69
C VAL A 160 1.53 -3.15 -26.95
N LEU A 161 2.08 -4.29 -27.34
CA LEU A 161 3.51 -4.43 -27.63
C LEU A 161 3.94 -3.66 -28.88
N ALA A 162 3.12 -3.68 -29.94
CA ALA A 162 3.39 -2.93 -31.16
C ALA A 162 3.41 -1.41 -30.91
N ALA A 163 2.50 -0.90 -30.06
CA ALA A 163 2.49 0.51 -29.68
C ALA A 163 3.72 0.89 -28.85
N ALA A 164 4.15 0.02 -27.94
CA ALA A 164 5.36 0.25 -27.15
C ALA A 164 6.63 0.35 -28.00
N GLY A 165 6.73 -0.48 -29.04
CA GLY A 165 7.89 -0.56 -29.92
C GLY A 165 9.18 -0.89 -29.15
N GLU A 166 10.30 -0.32 -29.59
CA GLU A 166 11.61 -0.57 -28.98
C GLU A 166 11.95 0.36 -27.80
N ASN A 167 11.03 1.26 -27.42
CA ASN A 167 11.29 2.17 -26.30
C ASN A 167 11.20 1.40 -24.98
N ARG A 168 12.33 1.26 -24.29
CA ARG A 168 12.43 0.55 -23.00
C ARG A 168 11.35 0.97 -22.00
N ASN A 169 11.10 2.28 -21.85
CA ASN A 169 10.13 2.75 -20.87
C ASN A 169 8.70 2.38 -21.27
N HIS A 170 8.35 2.50 -22.56
CA HIS A 170 7.04 2.07 -23.04
C HIS A 170 6.86 0.55 -22.90
N ARG A 171 7.92 -0.23 -23.17
CA ARG A 171 7.92 -1.69 -22.97
C ARG A 171 7.75 -2.08 -21.51
N CYS A 172 8.39 -1.37 -20.58
CA CYS A 172 8.19 -1.59 -19.15
C CYS A 172 6.71 -1.42 -18.76
N TYR A 173 6.08 -0.33 -19.22
CA TYR A 173 4.64 -0.12 -19.01
C TYR A 173 3.78 -1.20 -19.67
N ALA A 174 4.06 -1.55 -20.93
CA ALA A 174 3.36 -2.60 -21.65
C ALA A 174 3.36 -3.91 -20.86
N HIS A 175 4.56 -4.36 -20.48
CA HIS A 175 4.76 -5.61 -19.78
C HIS A 175 4.22 -5.59 -18.35
N LEU A 176 4.32 -4.48 -17.62
CA LEU A 176 3.69 -4.36 -16.31
C LEU A 176 2.18 -4.60 -16.40
N TYR A 177 1.49 -3.87 -17.29
CA TYR A 177 0.04 -3.93 -17.38
C TYR A 177 -0.49 -5.20 -18.05
N LEU A 178 0.28 -5.83 -18.94
CA LEU A 178 0.00 -7.18 -19.45
C LEU A 178 0.14 -8.23 -18.36
N GLY A 179 1.20 -8.13 -17.55
CA GLY A 179 1.45 -9.03 -16.43
C GLY A 179 0.31 -9.00 -15.41
N LEU A 180 -0.07 -7.79 -14.97
CA LEU A 180 -1.19 -7.58 -14.06
C LEU A 180 -2.52 -8.10 -14.64
N TYR A 181 -2.77 -7.83 -15.93
CA TYR A 181 -3.97 -8.29 -16.62
C TYR A 181 -4.06 -9.82 -16.64
N TYR A 182 -2.99 -10.50 -17.05
CA TYR A 182 -2.99 -11.96 -17.09
C TYR A 182 -3.07 -12.60 -15.71
N GLU A 183 -2.49 -11.97 -14.68
CA GLU A 183 -2.58 -12.46 -13.32
C GLU A 183 -4.03 -12.52 -12.84
N VAL A 184 -4.79 -11.43 -13.00
CA VAL A 184 -6.21 -11.40 -12.57
C VAL A 184 -7.12 -12.31 -13.39
N LEU A 185 -6.67 -12.73 -14.59
CA LEU A 185 -7.35 -13.74 -15.40
C LEU A 185 -6.91 -15.18 -15.08
N GLY A 186 -6.03 -15.39 -14.10
CA GLY A 186 -5.53 -16.70 -13.70
C GLY A 186 -4.52 -17.31 -14.68
N LYS A 187 -3.97 -16.53 -15.61
CA LYS A 187 -2.95 -16.97 -16.56
C LYS A 187 -1.54 -16.73 -15.99
N THR A 188 -1.22 -17.45 -14.91
CA THR A 188 -0.02 -17.20 -14.08
C THR A 188 1.30 -17.23 -14.84
N GLU A 189 1.50 -18.18 -15.77
CA GLU A 189 2.76 -18.26 -16.52
C GLU A 189 2.98 -17.05 -17.45
N LEU A 190 1.92 -16.61 -18.15
CA LEU A 190 1.98 -15.40 -18.97
C LEU A 190 2.17 -14.15 -18.11
N ALA A 191 1.50 -14.08 -16.96
CA ALA A 191 1.68 -13.00 -16.02
C ALA A 191 3.13 -12.89 -15.57
N ARG A 192 3.73 -14.03 -15.18
CA ARG A 192 5.12 -14.11 -14.73
C ARG A 192 6.09 -13.69 -15.83
N GLU A 193 5.90 -14.15 -17.06
CA GLU A 193 6.75 -13.78 -18.20
C GLU A 193 6.81 -12.26 -18.37
N HIS A 194 5.64 -11.61 -18.45
CA HIS A 194 5.60 -10.16 -18.64
C HIS A 194 6.11 -9.39 -17.42
N ILE A 195 5.77 -9.80 -16.19
CA ILE A 195 6.29 -9.12 -15.00
C ILE A 195 7.81 -9.19 -14.94
N LEU A 196 8.44 -10.32 -15.31
CA LEU A 196 9.90 -10.42 -15.33
C LEU A 196 10.53 -9.53 -16.42
N LYS A 197 9.91 -9.42 -17.59
CA LYS A 197 10.34 -8.45 -18.62
C LYS A 197 10.28 -7.02 -18.09
N ALA A 198 9.19 -6.63 -17.43
CA ALA A 198 9.05 -5.29 -16.84
C ALA A 198 10.01 -5.03 -15.67
N ALA A 199 10.22 -6.03 -14.80
CA ALA A 199 10.98 -5.90 -13.56
C ALA A 199 12.50 -6.01 -13.75
N VAL A 200 12.95 -6.69 -14.80
CA VAL A 200 14.36 -7.02 -15.05
C VAL A 200 14.84 -6.42 -16.37
N GLU A 201 14.32 -6.92 -17.50
CA GLU A 201 14.83 -6.60 -18.85
C GLU A 201 14.59 -5.14 -19.24
N ASP A 202 13.35 -4.68 -19.12
CA ASP A 202 12.92 -3.32 -19.43
C ASP A 202 12.82 -2.43 -18.17
N SER A 203 13.53 -2.81 -17.11
CA SER A 203 13.38 -2.15 -15.80
C SER A 203 13.60 -0.64 -15.84
N MET A 204 12.86 0.06 -14.98
CA MET A 204 12.95 1.50 -14.80
C MET A 204 13.09 1.83 -13.31
N ASP A 205 13.88 2.86 -12.99
CA ASP A 205 13.97 3.38 -11.63
C ASP A 205 12.82 4.35 -11.26
N HIS A 206 11.93 4.63 -12.21
CA HIS A 206 10.68 5.34 -11.95
C HIS A 206 9.71 4.48 -11.12
N TYR A 207 8.78 5.13 -10.42
CA TYR A 207 7.85 4.50 -9.47
C TYR A 207 7.20 3.22 -10.02
N MET A 208 6.61 3.27 -11.22
CA MET A 208 5.92 2.10 -11.79
C MET A 208 6.86 0.97 -12.23
N GLY A 209 8.12 1.29 -12.58
CA GLY A 209 9.14 0.26 -12.77
C GLY A 209 9.49 -0.45 -11.45
N LYS A 210 9.55 0.30 -10.34
CA LYS A 210 9.67 -0.29 -9.00
C LYS A 210 8.45 -1.10 -8.61
N VAL A 211 7.23 -0.69 -8.99
CA VAL A 211 6.01 -1.50 -8.78
C VAL A 211 6.13 -2.88 -9.46
N ALA A 212 6.69 -2.95 -10.68
CA ALA A 212 6.94 -4.25 -11.32
C ALA A 212 7.91 -5.13 -10.51
N GLN A 213 8.96 -4.52 -9.93
CA GLN A 213 9.93 -5.22 -9.07
C GLN A 213 9.30 -5.69 -7.76
N VAL A 214 8.49 -4.85 -7.11
CA VAL A 214 7.71 -5.20 -5.91
C VAL A 214 6.76 -6.36 -6.24
N HIS A 215 6.07 -6.30 -7.38
CA HIS A 215 5.19 -7.37 -7.82
C HIS A 215 5.92 -8.70 -7.93
N ALA A 216 7.04 -8.73 -8.68
CA ALA A 216 7.85 -9.92 -8.87
C ALA A 216 8.34 -10.50 -7.53
N LYS A 217 8.77 -9.62 -6.60
CA LYS A 217 9.22 -10.00 -5.25
C LYS A 217 8.09 -10.64 -4.44
N LEU A 218 6.93 -10.00 -4.36
CA LEU A 218 5.78 -10.47 -3.58
C LEU A 218 5.22 -11.80 -4.09
N ARG A 219 5.40 -12.10 -5.37
CA ARG A 219 5.00 -13.38 -5.98
C ARG A 219 6.09 -14.46 -5.95
N GLY A 220 7.29 -14.14 -5.46
CA GLY A 220 8.43 -15.05 -5.49
C GLY A 220 8.85 -15.40 -6.93
N TRP A 221 8.62 -14.50 -7.88
CA TRP A 221 8.98 -14.69 -9.29
C TRP A 221 10.36 -14.15 -9.61
N SER A 222 10.83 -13.17 -8.85
CA SER A 222 12.17 -12.62 -8.99
C SER A 222 13.21 -13.74 -8.93
N PRO A 223 14.18 -13.77 -9.86
CA PRO A 223 15.29 -14.72 -9.84
C PRO A 223 16.19 -14.55 -8.61
#